data_AF-Q8KLR1-F1
#
_entry.id   AF-Q8KLR1-F1
#
_cell.length_a   1.000
_cell.length_b   1.000
_cell.length_c   1.000
_cell.angle_alpha   90.00
_cell.angle_beta   90.00
_cell.angle_gamma   90.00
#
_symmetry.space_group_name_H-M   'P 1'
#
loop_
_entity.id
_entity.type
_entity.pdbx_description
1 polymer ?
#
loop_
_entity_poly.entity_id
_entity_poly.type
_entity_poly.pdbx_seq_one_letter_code
_entity_poly.pdbx_strand_id
1 'polypeptide(L)'
;MCYNMEKYTEKKQRNQVFQKFIKRHIGENQMDLVEDCNTFLSFVADKTLEKQKLYKANSCKNRFCPVCAWRKARKDALGLSLMMQYIKQQEKKEFIFLTLTTPNVMSDELENEIKRYNNSFRKLIKRKKVGSVIKGYVRKLEITYNKKRDDYNPHFHVLIAVNKSYSQIKDIILATRMVRFMASCNGHSEITQFKFKNRQILLKNYMKWLSILVKIVLFNKIKSL
;
A
#
# COMPACT_ATOMS: atom_id res chain seq x y z
N MET A 1 -22.28 -10.15 -27.75
CA MET A 1 -20.86 -9.96 -28.15
C MET A 1 -19.99 -10.89 -27.32
N CYS A 2 -19.33 -11.87 -27.95
CA CYS A 2 -18.40 -12.76 -27.25
C CYS A 2 -17.03 -12.07 -27.14
N TYR A 3 -16.67 -11.60 -25.95
CA TYR A 3 -15.36 -11.01 -25.70
C TYR A 3 -14.29 -12.11 -25.71
N ASN A 4 -13.26 -11.97 -26.57
CA ASN A 4 -12.13 -12.88 -26.56
C ASN A 4 -11.27 -12.65 -25.30
N MET A 5 -11.50 -13.49 -24.29
CA MET A 5 -10.88 -13.43 -22.96
C MET A 5 -9.38 -13.73 -22.97
N GLU A 6 -8.84 -14.33 -24.04
CA GLU A 6 -7.41 -14.66 -24.17
C GLU A 6 -6.53 -13.40 -24.28
N LYS A 7 -7.09 -12.29 -24.75
CA LYS A 7 -6.39 -10.99 -24.86
C LYS A 7 -6.36 -10.21 -23.55
N TYR A 8 -7.00 -10.69 -22.48
CA TYR A 8 -7.10 -9.94 -21.24
C TYR A 8 -5.84 -10.06 -20.39
N THR A 9 -5.34 -8.90 -19.95
CA THR A 9 -4.30 -8.87 -18.92
C THR A 9 -4.80 -9.54 -17.63
N GLU A 10 -3.88 -10.12 -16.86
CA GLU A 10 -4.17 -10.72 -15.53
C GLU A 10 -5.02 -9.79 -14.63
N LYS A 11 -4.83 -8.47 -14.75
CA LYS A 11 -5.53 -7.47 -13.95
C LYS A 11 -6.99 -7.31 -14.42
N LYS A 12 -7.25 -7.45 -15.72
CA LYS A 12 -8.61 -7.49 -16.28
C LYS A 12 -9.30 -8.82 -15.95
N GLN A 13 -8.59 -9.95 -15.95
CA GLN A 13 -9.14 -11.22 -15.47
C GLN A 13 -9.59 -11.12 -14.00
N ARG A 14 -8.79 -10.50 -13.13
CA ARG A 14 -9.19 -10.22 -11.74
C ARG A 14 -10.37 -9.25 -11.63
N ASN A 15 -10.54 -8.33 -12.58
CA ASN A 15 -11.70 -7.45 -12.62
C ASN A 15 -13.00 -8.22 -12.92
N GLN A 16 -12.96 -9.31 -13.70
CA GLN A 16 -14.12 -10.20 -13.91
C GLN A 16 -14.57 -10.87 -12.61
N VAL A 17 -13.61 -11.30 -11.78
CA VAL A 17 -13.90 -11.84 -10.45
C VAL A 17 -14.46 -10.76 -9.53
N PHE A 18 -13.86 -9.56 -9.54
CA PHE A 18 -14.32 -8.40 -8.76
C PHE A 18 -15.77 -7.99 -9.05
N GLN A 19 -16.20 -8.04 -10.31
CA GLN A 19 -17.59 -7.74 -10.72
C GLN A 19 -18.61 -8.55 -9.92
N LYS A 20 -18.36 -9.85 -9.69
CA LYS A 20 -19.26 -10.74 -8.93
C LYS A 20 -19.43 -10.27 -7.48
N PHE A 21 -18.37 -9.76 -6.87
CA PHE A 21 -18.39 -9.30 -5.47
C PHE A 21 -19.01 -7.91 -5.33
N ILE A 22 -18.70 -6.99 -6.25
CA ILE A 22 -19.11 -5.59 -6.11
C ILE A 22 -20.56 -5.33 -6.53
N LYS A 23 -21.16 -6.20 -7.35
CA LYS A 23 -22.51 -6.01 -7.92
C LYS A 23 -23.58 -5.67 -6.88
N ARG A 24 -23.50 -6.24 -5.68
CA ARG A 24 -24.46 -5.98 -4.58
C ARG A 24 -24.24 -4.65 -3.84
N HIS A 25 -23.16 -3.94 -4.16
CA HIS A 25 -22.69 -2.76 -3.42
C HIS A 25 -22.64 -1.49 -4.26
N ILE A 26 -23.00 -1.55 -5.55
CA ILE A 26 -22.96 -0.42 -6.48
C ILE A 26 -24.21 -0.42 -7.36
N GLY A 27 -24.62 0.76 -7.85
CA GLY A 27 -25.74 0.88 -8.79
C GLY A 27 -25.37 0.47 -10.22
N GLU A 28 -26.38 0.30 -11.07
CA GLU A 28 -26.27 -0.19 -12.46
C GLU A 28 -25.29 0.64 -13.29
N ASN A 29 -25.44 1.97 -13.31
CA ASN A 29 -24.54 2.88 -14.03
C ASN A 29 -23.06 2.69 -13.63
N GLN A 30 -22.78 2.39 -12.35
CA GLN A 30 -21.41 2.15 -11.90
C GLN A 30 -20.95 0.74 -12.25
N MET A 31 -21.86 -0.23 -12.30
CA MET A 31 -21.58 -1.60 -12.74
C MET A 31 -21.13 -1.62 -14.20
N ASP A 32 -21.82 -0.90 -15.09
CA ASP A 32 -21.45 -0.78 -16.51
C ASP A 32 -20.00 -0.28 -16.65
N LEU A 33 -19.66 0.77 -15.89
CA LEU A 33 -18.29 1.30 -15.86
C LEU A 33 -17.27 0.26 -15.37
N VAL A 34 -17.63 -0.58 -14.39
CA VAL A 34 -16.76 -1.63 -13.84
C VAL A 34 -16.56 -2.77 -14.84
N GLU A 35 -17.60 -3.15 -15.57
CA GLU A 35 -17.55 -4.14 -16.65
C GLU A 35 -16.69 -3.66 -17.82
N ASP A 36 -16.88 -2.41 -18.22
CA ASP A 36 -16.13 -1.78 -19.30
C ASP A 36 -14.75 -1.31 -18.89
N CYS A 37 -14.40 -1.32 -17.60
CA CYS A 37 -13.12 -0.79 -17.16
C CYS A 37 -11.95 -1.46 -17.91
N ASN A 38 -11.11 -0.66 -18.58
CA ASN A 38 -9.95 -1.12 -19.35
C ASN A 38 -10.28 -1.96 -20.60
N THR A 39 -11.47 -1.83 -21.18
CA THR A 39 -11.78 -2.40 -22.50
C THR A 39 -11.28 -1.52 -23.65
N PHE A 40 -11.17 -0.20 -23.43
CA PHE A 40 -10.68 0.76 -24.42
C PHE A 40 -9.33 1.37 -23.99
N LEU A 41 -8.35 1.30 -24.89
CA LEU A 41 -7.02 1.90 -24.74
C LEU A 41 -6.68 2.66 -26.03
N SER A 42 -6.23 3.90 -25.87
CA SER A 42 -5.74 4.73 -26.95
C SER A 42 -4.29 5.09 -26.69
N PHE A 43 -3.46 4.91 -27.71
CA PHE A 43 -2.02 5.12 -27.66
C PHE A 43 -1.62 6.25 -28.60
N VAL A 44 -0.64 7.03 -28.18
CA VAL A 44 0.12 7.91 -29.07
C VAL A 44 1.38 7.16 -29.47
N ALA A 45 1.70 7.16 -30.75
CA ALA A 45 2.82 6.45 -31.31
C ALA A 45 3.73 7.40 -32.09
N ASP A 46 5.01 7.05 -32.21
CA ASP A 46 5.90 7.66 -33.20
C ASP A 46 5.50 7.28 -34.63
N LYS A 47 6.08 7.95 -35.63
CA LYS A 47 5.76 7.72 -37.05
C LYS A 47 5.99 6.25 -37.46
N THR A 48 6.94 5.58 -36.83
CA THR A 48 7.30 4.18 -37.10
C THR A 48 6.43 3.17 -36.34
N LEU A 49 5.56 3.63 -35.43
CA LEU A 49 4.73 2.81 -34.53
C LEU A 49 5.49 1.90 -33.56
N GLU A 50 6.82 2.02 -33.50
CA GLU A 50 7.69 1.22 -32.63
C GLU A 50 7.57 1.64 -31.16
N LYS A 51 7.40 2.94 -30.90
CA LYS A 51 7.26 3.47 -29.55
C LYS A 51 5.86 4.00 -29.35
N GLN A 52 5.11 3.28 -28.53
CA GLN A 52 3.75 3.63 -28.16
C GLN A 52 3.67 4.00 -26.68
N LYS A 53 2.96 5.09 -26.40
CA LYS A 53 2.64 5.51 -25.03
C LYS A 53 1.13 5.54 -24.86
N LEU A 54 0.64 4.89 -23.81
CA LEU A 54 -0.77 4.95 -23.45
C LEU A 54 -1.17 6.40 -23.16
N TYR A 55 -2.13 6.91 -23.92
CA TYR A 55 -2.65 8.28 -23.82
C TYR A 55 -3.96 8.32 -23.05
N LYS A 56 -4.92 7.46 -23.41
CA LYS A 56 -6.24 7.42 -22.79
C LYS A 56 -6.70 5.99 -22.55
N ALA A 57 -7.43 5.79 -21.47
CA ALA A 57 -8.08 4.52 -21.16
C ALA A 57 -9.37 4.78 -20.41
N ASN A 58 -10.39 3.95 -20.65
CA ASN A 58 -11.58 3.97 -19.82
C ASN A 58 -11.31 3.34 -18.44
N SER A 59 -11.86 3.93 -17.39
CA SER A 59 -11.66 3.50 -16.02
C SER A 59 -12.93 3.70 -15.21
N CYS A 60 -13.31 2.71 -14.40
CA CYS A 60 -14.46 2.81 -13.52
C CYS A 60 -14.25 3.72 -12.30
N LYS A 61 -13.00 4.11 -12.02
CA LYS A 61 -12.57 4.91 -10.85
C LYS A 61 -12.92 4.30 -9.49
N ASN A 62 -13.54 3.11 -9.45
CA ASN A 62 -13.80 2.40 -8.21
C ASN A 62 -12.47 1.97 -7.58
N ARG A 63 -12.28 2.33 -6.31
CA ARG A 63 -11.05 2.03 -5.58
C ARG A 63 -10.74 0.53 -5.59
N PHE A 64 -11.75 -0.33 -5.46
CA PHE A 64 -11.61 -1.78 -5.34
C PHE A 64 -11.35 -2.48 -6.69
N CYS A 65 -11.53 -1.78 -7.81
CA CYS A 65 -11.24 -2.33 -9.13
C CYS A 65 -9.73 -2.63 -9.27
N PRO A 66 -9.32 -3.87 -9.58
CA PRO A 66 -7.91 -4.24 -9.67
C PRO A 66 -7.10 -3.41 -10.68
N VAL A 67 -7.72 -3.02 -11.80
CA VAL A 67 -7.08 -2.17 -12.82
C VAL A 67 -6.90 -0.74 -12.29
N CYS A 68 -7.96 -0.14 -11.74
CA CYS A 68 -7.92 1.23 -11.25
C CYS A 68 -6.98 1.38 -10.05
N ALA A 69 -7.05 0.44 -9.09
CA ALA A 69 -6.14 0.36 -7.95
C ALA A 69 -4.68 0.28 -8.40
N TRP A 70 -4.37 -0.55 -9.40
CA TRP A 70 -3.02 -0.68 -9.94
C TRP A 70 -2.52 0.60 -10.60
N ARG A 71 -3.35 1.24 -11.43
CA ARG A 71 -2.98 2.52 -12.08
C ARG A 71 -2.74 3.61 -11.05
N LYS A 72 -3.62 3.72 -10.04
CA LYS A 72 -3.50 4.69 -8.95
C LYS A 72 -2.21 4.44 -8.15
N ALA A 73 -1.95 3.19 -7.78
CA ALA A 73 -0.71 2.82 -7.08
C ALA A 73 0.54 3.27 -7.84
N ARG A 74 0.60 3.07 -9.16
CA ARG A 74 1.74 3.52 -9.99
C ARG A 74 1.88 5.03 -10.09
N LYS A 75 0.77 5.79 -10.06
CA LYS A 75 0.84 7.26 -10.01
C LYS A 75 1.35 7.74 -8.65
N ASP A 76 0.84 7.16 -7.57
CA ASP A 76 1.25 7.49 -6.20
C ASP A 76 2.71 7.16 -5.94
N ALA A 77 3.17 6.03 -6.50
CA ALA A 77 4.58 5.65 -6.55
C ALA A 77 5.49 6.75 -7.08
N LEU A 78 5.14 7.26 -8.26
CA LEU A 78 5.94 8.24 -8.97
C LEU A 78 5.97 9.55 -8.19
N GLY A 79 4.79 10.04 -7.77
CA GLY A 79 4.68 11.25 -6.95
C GLY A 79 5.52 11.14 -5.68
N LEU A 80 5.44 10.02 -4.97
CA LEU A 80 6.24 9.82 -3.76
C LEU A 80 7.75 9.74 -4.05
N SER A 81 8.15 9.07 -5.13
CA SER A 81 9.58 9.00 -5.50
C SER A 81 10.17 10.38 -5.78
N LEU A 82 9.40 11.26 -6.43
CA LEU A 82 9.81 12.64 -6.70
C LEU A 82 9.90 13.46 -5.40
N MET A 83 8.90 13.35 -4.52
CA MET A 83 8.93 14.00 -3.21
C MET A 83 10.13 13.53 -2.37
N MET A 84 10.43 12.23 -2.37
CA MET A 84 11.58 11.68 -1.67
C MET A 84 12.91 12.23 -2.23
N GLN A 85 13.05 12.32 -3.55
CA GLN A 85 14.23 12.91 -4.18
C GLN A 85 14.40 14.38 -3.78
N TYR A 86 13.32 15.16 -3.84
CA TYR A 86 13.33 16.56 -3.41
C TYR A 86 13.77 16.71 -1.95
N ILE A 87 13.14 15.98 -1.03
CA ILE A 87 13.46 16.01 0.41
C ILE A 87 14.92 15.59 0.68
N LYS A 88 15.47 14.65 -0.11
CA LYS A 88 16.87 14.22 0.06
C LYS A 88 17.87 15.28 -0.42
N GLN A 89 17.55 15.94 -1.53
CA GLN A 89 18.42 16.93 -2.18
C GLN A 89 18.32 18.31 -1.53
N GLN A 90 17.10 18.85 -1.43
CA GLN A 90 16.84 20.21 -0.98
C GLN A 90 16.80 20.30 0.55
N GLU A 91 15.98 19.47 1.19
CA GLU A 91 15.81 19.48 2.66
C GLU A 91 16.94 18.75 3.41
N LYS A 92 17.88 18.15 2.66
CA LYS A 92 19.03 17.40 3.18
C LYS A 92 18.62 16.37 4.25
N LYS A 93 17.52 15.65 4.03
CA LYS A 93 17.05 14.57 4.92
C LYS A 93 17.40 13.19 4.38
N GLU A 94 17.33 12.19 5.25
CA GLU A 94 17.42 10.78 4.89
C GLU A 94 16.14 10.04 5.28
N PHE A 95 15.96 8.84 4.74
CA PHE A 95 14.77 8.03 4.95
C PHE A 95 15.06 6.71 5.65
N ILE A 96 14.21 6.37 6.62
CA ILE A 96 14.17 5.08 7.29
C ILE A 96 12.88 4.38 6.86
N PHE A 97 12.99 3.12 6.44
CA PHE A 97 11.82 2.28 6.20
C PHE A 97 11.64 1.30 7.35
N LEU A 98 10.45 1.31 7.93
CA LEU A 98 10.05 0.50 9.07
C LEU A 98 8.81 -0.30 8.69
N THR A 99 8.81 -1.58 9.02
CA THR A 99 7.58 -2.37 9.05
C THR A 99 7.25 -2.62 10.52
N LEU A 100 6.02 -2.32 10.91
CA LEU A 100 5.44 -2.69 12.20
C LEU A 100 4.38 -3.74 11.86
N THR A 101 4.31 -4.84 12.58
CA THR A 101 3.19 -5.78 12.46
C THR A 101 2.41 -5.86 13.78
N THR A 102 1.27 -6.55 13.83
CA THR A 102 0.56 -6.96 15.05
C THR A 102 0.52 -8.49 15.11
N PRO A 103 0.09 -9.09 16.22
CA PRO A 103 -0.28 -10.50 16.21
C PRO A 103 -1.32 -10.79 15.12
N ASN A 104 -1.39 -12.05 14.72
CA ASN A 104 -2.48 -12.53 13.88
C ASN A 104 -3.80 -12.46 14.67
N VAL A 105 -4.88 -12.06 14.00
CA VAL A 105 -6.22 -11.97 14.57
C VAL A 105 -7.23 -12.66 13.67
N MET A 106 -8.31 -13.14 14.29
CA MET A 106 -9.44 -13.71 13.56
C MET A 106 -10.23 -12.61 12.84
N SER A 107 -11.11 -13.02 11.93
CA SER A 107 -11.83 -12.11 11.03
C SER A 107 -12.74 -11.11 11.76
N ASP A 108 -13.40 -11.57 12.81
CA ASP A 108 -14.32 -10.84 13.68
C ASP A 108 -13.60 -9.78 14.52
N GLU A 109 -12.36 -10.06 14.93
CA GLU A 109 -11.54 -9.12 15.70
C GLU A 109 -10.78 -8.12 14.82
N LEU A 110 -10.65 -8.38 13.52
CA LEU A 110 -9.79 -7.61 12.61
C LEU A 110 -10.09 -6.11 12.62
N GLU A 111 -11.36 -5.71 12.60
CA GLU A 111 -11.72 -4.28 12.59
C GLU A 111 -11.28 -3.59 13.90
N ASN A 112 -11.51 -4.26 15.03
CA ASN A 112 -11.13 -3.75 16.35
C ASN A 112 -9.61 -3.67 16.47
N GLU A 113 -8.89 -4.67 15.98
CA GLU A 113 -7.43 -4.64 15.97
C GLU A 113 -6.89 -3.51 15.09
N ILE A 114 -7.47 -3.28 13.90
CA ILE A 114 -7.07 -2.15 13.05
C ILE A 114 -7.31 -0.80 13.76
N LYS A 115 -8.42 -0.64 14.48
CA LYS A 115 -8.71 0.58 15.26
C LYS A 115 -7.68 0.78 16.37
N ARG A 116 -7.42 -0.26 17.17
CA ARG A 116 -6.39 -0.27 18.23
C ARG A 116 -5.02 0.04 17.65
N TYR A 117 -4.64 -0.62 16.58
CA TYR A 117 -3.34 -0.48 15.94
C TYR A 117 -3.11 0.93 15.38
N ASN A 118 -4.13 1.53 14.75
CA ASN A 118 -4.07 2.93 14.32
C ASN A 118 -3.93 3.89 15.52
N ASN A 119 -4.63 3.64 16.63
CA ASN A 119 -4.51 4.45 17.84
C ASN A 119 -3.11 4.34 18.45
N SER A 120 -2.57 3.13 18.56
CA SER A 120 -1.21 2.84 19.03
C SER A 120 -0.17 3.59 18.20
N PHE A 121 -0.32 3.61 16.87
CA PHE A 121 0.58 4.35 15.99
C PHE A 121 0.51 5.87 16.23
N ARG A 122 -0.70 6.44 16.40
CA ARG A 122 -0.85 7.86 16.73
C ARG A 122 -0.17 8.22 18.05
N LYS A 123 -0.35 7.38 19.08
CA LYS A 123 0.32 7.56 20.38
C LYS A 123 1.84 7.50 20.24
N LEU A 124 2.36 6.53 19.47
CA LEU A 124 3.79 6.37 19.21
C LEU A 124 4.42 7.64 18.62
N ILE A 125 3.84 8.19 17.55
CA ILE A 125 4.38 9.37 16.86
C ILE A 125 4.36 10.61 17.76
N LYS A 126 3.34 10.75 18.63
CA LYS A 126 3.22 11.87 19.58
C LYS A 126 4.20 11.81 20.75
N ARG A 127 4.89 10.69 21.00
CA ARG A 127 5.87 10.60 22.10
C ARG A 127 7.03 11.54 21.83
N LYS A 128 7.42 12.37 22.83
CA LYS A 128 8.50 13.37 22.73
C LYS A 128 9.79 12.82 22.11
N LYS A 129 10.23 11.62 22.53
CA LYS A 129 11.46 10.96 22.03
C LYS A 129 11.37 10.54 20.56
N VAL A 130 10.18 10.28 20.04
CA VAL A 130 9.94 9.86 18.65
C VAL A 130 9.68 11.08 17.78
N GLY A 131 8.76 11.95 18.20
CA GLY A 131 8.40 13.17 17.49
C GLY A 131 9.56 14.16 17.31
N SER A 132 10.54 14.17 18.21
CA SER A 132 11.75 15.02 18.03
C SER A 132 12.62 14.58 16.85
N VAL A 133 12.64 13.28 16.55
CA VAL A 133 13.47 12.67 15.51
C VAL A 133 12.76 12.68 14.15
N ILE A 134 11.47 12.35 14.13
CA ILE A 134 10.67 12.26 12.90
C ILE A 134 10.37 13.65 12.36
N LYS A 135 10.82 13.94 11.13
CA LYS A 135 10.53 15.21 10.43
C LYS A 135 9.30 15.13 9.52
N GLY A 136 8.93 13.90 9.15
CA GLY A 136 7.75 13.59 8.37
C GLY A 136 7.69 12.09 8.14
N TYR A 137 6.53 11.57 7.76
CA TYR A 137 6.41 10.16 7.41
C TYR A 137 5.25 9.91 6.44
N VAL A 138 5.35 8.80 5.71
CA VAL A 138 4.26 8.19 4.95
C VAL A 138 4.02 6.81 5.52
N ARG A 139 2.76 6.42 5.71
CA ARG A 139 2.40 5.09 6.20
C ARG A 139 1.32 4.44 5.35
N LYS A 140 1.30 3.12 5.34
CA LYS A 140 0.22 2.31 4.74
C LYS A 140 -0.03 1.08 5.60
N LEU A 141 -1.31 0.79 5.83
CA LEU A 141 -1.77 -0.45 6.44
C LEU A 141 -1.92 -1.51 5.36
N GLU A 142 -1.34 -2.67 5.60
CA GLU A 142 -1.47 -3.87 4.80
C GLU A 142 -2.01 -4.98 5.69
N ILE A 143 -2.79 -5.89 5.11
CA ILE A 143 -3.35 -7.04 5.83
C ILE A 143 -2.99 -8.27 5.02
N THR A 144 -2.26 -9.20 5.63
CA THR A 144 -1.97 -10.50 5.03
C THR A 144 -2.98 -11.51 5.55
N TYR A 145 -3.54 -12.32 4.66
CA TYR A 145 -4.45 -13.41 5.04
C TYR A 145 -3.72 -14.75 4.93
N ASN A 146 -3.82 -15.59 5.97
CA ASN A 146 -3.29 -16.95 5.97
C ASN A 146 -4.42 -17.96 5.81
N LYS A 147 -4.52 -18.58 4.63
CA LYS A 147 -5.57 -19.57 4.32
C LYS A 147 -5.55 -20.82 5.22
N LYS A 148 -4.37 -21.25 5.72
CA LYS A 148 -4.27 -22.46 6.55
C LYS A 148 -4.78 -22.27 7.97
N ARG A 149 -4.59 -21.06 8.51
CA ARG A 149 -4.99 -20.69 9.89
C ARG A 149 -6.27 -19.86 9.94
N ASP A 150 -6.78 -19.45 8.78
CA ASP A 150 -7.92 -18.53 8.61
C ASP A 150 -7.77 -17.23 9.43
N ASP A 151 -6.55 -16.70 9.49
CA ASP A 151 -6.21 -15.52 10.28
C ASP A 151 -5.68 -14.37 9.41
N TYR A 152 -5.68 -13.18 10.01
CA TYR A 152 -5.28 -11.94 9.37
C TYR A 152 -4.13 -11.29 10.14
N ASN A 153 -3.17 -10.75 9.41
CA ASN A 153 -2.04 -10.02 9.98
C ASN A 153 -2.00 -8.58 9.49
N PRO A 154 -2.55 -7.62 10.25
CA PRO A 154 -2.35 -6.21 10.01
C PRO A 154 -0.89 -5.81 10.23
N HIS A 155 -0.34 -5.02 9.30
CA HIS A 155 0.99 -4.46 9.44
C HIS A 155 1.10 -3.09 8.75
N PHE A 156 1.80 -2.17 9.38
CA PHE A 156 2.17 -0.91 8.77
C PHE A 156 3.51 -1.06 8.07
N HIS A 157 3.61 -0.46 6.88
CA HIS A 157 4.91 0.05 6.46
C HIS A 157 4.93 1.55 6.54
N VAL A 158 6.05 2.05 7.04
CA VAL A 158 6.25 3.44 7.40
C VAL A 158 7.58 3.88 6.80
N LEU A 159 7.52 4.91 5.98
CA LEU A 159 8.68 5.61 5.47
C LEU A 159 8.82 6.90 6.29
N ILE A 160 9.94 7.07 6.98
CA ILE A 160 10.18 8.14 7.94
C ILE A 160 11.32 9.02 7.43
N ALA A 161 11.11 10.32 7.37
CA ALA A 161 12.14 11.30 7.10
C ALA A 161 12.85 11.72 8.40
N VAL A 162 14.18 11.70 8.39
CA VAL A 162 15.05 12.06 9.53
C VAL A 162 16.19 12.98 9.07
N ASN A 163 16.85 13.66 10.00
CA ASN A 163 18.03 14.46 9.69
C ASN A 163 19.19 13.57 9.21
N LYS A 164 20.02 14.06 8.27
CA LYS A 164 21.23 13.35 7.79
C LYS A 164 22.21 12.97 8.90
N SER A 165 22.26 13.74 9.99
CA SER A 165 23.10 13.47 11.16
C SER A 165 22.65 12.25 11.98
N TYR A 166 21.50 11.66 11.65
CA TYR A 166 21.02 10.43 12.25
C TYR A 166 21.74 9.24 11.61
N SER A 167 22.65 8.61 12.37
CA SER A 167 23.46 7.50 11.88
C SER A 167 22.67 6.19 11.77
N GLN A 168 23.20 5.22 11.03
CA GLN A 168 22.61 3.88 10.86
C GLN A 168 22.32 3.18 12.20
N ILE A 169 23.22 3.32 13.18
CA ILE A 169 23.03 2.76 14.53
C ILE A 169 21.85 3.45 15.22
N LYS A 170 21.73 4.78 15.10
CA LYS A 170 20.60 5.53 15.65
C LYS A 170 19.28 5.14 14.96
N ASP A 171 19.29 4.85 13.65
CA ASP A 171 18.13 4.34 12.90
C ASP A 171 17.63 3.01 13.50
N ILE A 172 18.55 2.07 13.73
CA ILE A 172 18.24 0.75 14.31
C ILE A 172 17.69 0.89 15.74
N ILE A 173 18.31 1.75 16.55
CA ILE A 173 17.86 2.01 17.92
C ILE A 173 16.48 2.65 17.93
N LEU A 174 16.24 3.64 17.05
CA LEU A 174 14.93 4.29 16.91
C LEU A 174 13.87 3.26 16.53
N ALA A 175 14.14 2.44 15.51
CA ALA A 175 13.21 1.43 15.07
C ALA A 175 12.91 0.40 16.16
N THR A 176 13.94 -0.09 16.85
CA THR A 176 13.79 -1.02 17.99
C THR A 176 12.94 -0.41 19.09
N ARG A 177 13.18 0.86 19.43
CA ARG A 177 12.36 1.60 20.41
C ARG A 177 10.93 1.78 19.92
N MET A 178 10.72 2.11 18.66
CA MET A 178 9.38 2.27 18.08
C MET A 178 8.59 0.97 18.14
N VAL A 179 9.20 -0.17 17.86
CA VAL A 179 8.58 -1.49 18.01
C VAL A 179 8.19 -1.75 19.46
N ARG A 180 9.11 -1.55 20.41
CA ARG A 180 8.83 -1.71 21.85
C ARG A 180 7.71 -0.79 22.35
N PHE A 181 7.69 0.46 21.89
CA PHE A 181 6.62 1.39 22.23
C PHE A 181 5.30 1.05 21.55
N MET A 182 5.34 0.49 20.35
CA MET A 182 4.15 0.02 19.66
C MET A 182 3.51 -1.13 20.44
N ALA A 183 4.32 -2.11 20.86
CA ALA A 183 3.92 -3.21 21.72
C ALA A 183 3.27 -2.71 23.03
N SER A 184 3.91 -1.76 23.72
CA SER A 184 3.35 -1.20 24.96
C SER A 184 2.08 -0.37 24.75
N CYS A 185 1.90 0.26 23.58
CA CYS A 185 0.66 0.97 23.27
C CYS A 185 -0.49 0.02 22.88
N ASN A 186 -0.16 -1.16 22.32
CA ASN A 186 -1.14 -2.15 21.88
C ASN A 186 -1.54 -3.13 23.00
N GLY A 187 -0.79 -3.21 24.10
CA GLY A 187 -1.04 -4.16 25.18
C GLY A 187 -0.58 -5.58 24.88
N HIS A 188 0.20 -5.78 23.80
CA HIS A 188 0.76 -7.09 23.42
C HIS A 188 2.28 -7.06 23.62
N SER A 189 2.82 -7.97 24.44
CA SER A 189 4.26 -8.14 24.69
C SER A 189 5.00 -8.84 23.55
N GLU A 190 4.28 -9.45 22.61
CA GLU A 190 4.85 -10.23 21.51
C GLU A 190 5.31 -9.33 20.35
N ILE A 191 6.62 -9.31 20.16
CA ILE A 191 7.34 -8.49 19.17
C ILE A 191 6.89 -8.86 17.76
N THR A 192 6.56 -7.84 16.97
CA THR A 192 6.03 -8.01 15.63
C THR A 192 6.97 -7.37 14.60
N GLN A 193 7.97 -8.18 14.26
CA GLN A 193 8.97 -8.14 13.17
C GLN A 193 9.51 -6.79 12.66
N PHE A 194 10.81 -6.58 12.85
CA PHE A 194 11.62 -5.53 12.24
C PHE A 194 12.29 -6.02 10.94
N LYS A 195 12.04 -5.36 9.81
CA LYS A 195 12.88 -5.48 8.60
C LYS A 195 13.44 -4.12 8.22
N PHE A 196 14.71 -3.88 8.58
CA PHE A 196 15.49 -2.77 8.06
C PHE A 196 15.89 -3.07 6.61
N LYS A 197 15.62 -2.15 5.70
CA LYS A 197 16.19 -2.22 4.35
C LYS A 197 17.02 -0.97 4.09
N ASN A 198 18.29 -1.20 3.75
CA ASN A 198 19.31 -0.18 3.57
C ASN A 198 18.96 0.83 2.46
N ARG A 199 19.55 2.03 2.59
CA ARG A 199 19.28 3.30 1.88
C ARG A 199 19.21 3.25 0.34
N GLN A 200 19.79 2.24 -0.31
CA GLN A 200 19.83 2.10 -1.79
C GLN A 200 18.77 1.16 -2.36
N ILE A 201 18.21 0.26 -1.56
CA ILE A 201 17.27 -0.77 -2.04
C ILE A 201 15.80 -0.32 -1.91
N LEU A 202 15.59 0.94 -1.52
CA LEU A 202 14.26 1.53 -1.33
C LEU A 202 13.48 1.52 -2.64
N LEU A 203 14.00 2.04 -3.76
CA LEU A 203 13.26 2.15 -5.03
C LEU A 203 12.83 0.79 -5.62
N LYS A 204 13.73 -0.21 -5.68
CA LYS A 204 13.41 -1.55 -6.24
C LYS A 204 12.43 -2.33 -5.37
N ASN A 205 12.55 -2.26 -4.04
CA ASN A 205 11.55 -2.86 -3.16
C ASN A 205 10.26 -2.05 -3.12
N TYR A 206 10.30 -0.73 -3.31
CA TYR A 206 9.11 0.12 -3.36
C TYR A 206 8.23 -0.25 -4.55
N MET A 207 8.79 -0.51 -5.73
CA MET A 207 8.01 -0.98 -6.88
C MET A 207 7.34 -2.34 -6.62
N LYS A 208 7.97 -3.21 -5.81
CA LYS A 208 7.37 -4.47 -5.31
C LYS A 208 6.34 -4.22 -4.19
N TRP A 209 6.51 -3.16 -3.41
CA TRP A 209 5.58 -2.67 -2.40
C TRP A 209 4.32 -2.02 -3.02
N LEU A 210 4.49 -1.39 -4.19
CA LEU A 210 3.45 -0.81 -5.03
C LEU A 210 2.68 -1.88 -5.81
N SER A 211 3.33 -2.99 -6.18
CA SER A 211 2.61 -4.15 -6.74
C SER A 211 1.77 -4.89 -5.67
N ILE A 212 2.10 -4.75 -4.38
CA ILE A 212 1.28 -5.22 -3.25
C ILE A 212 0.14 -4.24 -2.91
N LEU A 213 0.30 -2.93 -3.18
CA LEU A 213 -0.79 -1.93 -3.21
C LEU A 213 -1.98 -2.37 -4.09
N VAL A 214 -1.71 -3.19 -5.10
CA VAL A 214 -2.71 -3.81 -5.99
C VAL A 214 -3.41 -5.01 -5.33
N LYS A 215 -2.71 -5.75 -4.46
CA LYS A 215 -3.27 -6.93 -3.76
C LYS A 215 -4.16 -6.53 -2.57
N ILE A 216 -3.85 -5.46 -1.85
CA ILE A 216 -4.57 -5.08 -0.61
C ILE A 216 -5.93 -4.45 -0.88
N VAL A 217 -6.06 -3.73 -1.99
CA VAL A 217 -7.33 -3.16 -2.38
C VAL A 217 -8.32 -4.24 -2.84
N LEU A 218 -7.86 -5.45 -3.18
CA LEU A 218 -8.68 -6.60 -3.53
C LEU A 218 -9.26 -7.36 -2.31
N PHE A 219 -8.67 -7.24 -1.11
CA PHE A 219 -9.07 -8.04 0.06
C PHE A 219 -9.96 -7.28 1.07
N ASN A 220 -9.91 -5.94 1.10
CA ASN A 220 -10.57 -5.13 2.13
C ASN A 220 -12.09 -4.93 1.97
N LYS A 221 -12.82 -5.79 1.24
CA LYS A 221 -14.29 -5.71 1.19
C LYS A 221 -15.05 -6.98 0.80
N ILE A 222 -14.48 -8.17 0.97
CA ILE A 222 -15.23 -9.44 0.81
C ILE A 222 -15.92 -9.87 2.14
N LYS A 223 -15.78 -9.10 3.24
CA LYS A 223 -16.41 -9.43 4.53
C LYS A 223 -17.22 -8.28 5.17
N SER A 224 -17.84 -7.42 4.37
CA SER A 224 -18.89 -6.51 4.87
C SER A 224 -20.23 -6.72 4.16
N LEU A 225 -20.49 -7.99 3.79
CA LEU A 225 -21.80 -8.63 3.63
C LEU A 225 -21.66 -10.04 4.17
#